data_AF-A0A1I2U590-F1
#
_entry.id   AF-A0A1I2U590-F1
#
_cell.length_a   1.000
_cell.length_b   1.000
_cell.length_c   1.000
_cell.angle_alpha   90.00
_cell.angle_beta   90.00
_cell.angle_gamma   90.00
#
_symmetry.space_group_name_H-M   'P 1'
#
loop_
_entity.id
_entity.type
_entity.pdbx_description
1 polymer ?
#
loop_
_entity_poly.entity_id
_entity_poly.type
_entity_poly.pdbx_seq_one_letter_code
_entity_poly.pdbx_strand_id
1 'polypeptide(L)'
;MRFRNIIYAILLTALMSSCSLVISGSYPYAQAYECNVHVSTLVKLLAGLNGKNPSLEVWITNQSDSLEVINPADIYYYYCDFKVPIEKDSAVIMYCVINKNNEYPAVIRFDRTSPLDRSTFKKINTKDFTGEENGAMKRIFENKILQSLDIDWERSN
;
A
#
# COMPACT_ATOMS: atom_id res chain seq x y z
N MET A 1 11.04 -20.43 -45.42
CA MET A 1 11.34 -20.78 -44.00
C MET A 1 11.91 -19.64 -43.15
N ARG A 2 12.24 -18.46 -43.70
CA ARG A 2 12.83 -17.34 -42.93
C ARG A 2 11.80 -16.40 -42.26
N PHE A 3 10.63 -16.19 -42.87
CA PHE A 3 9.58 -15.31 -42.32
C PHE A 3 8.92 -15.85 -41.05
N ARG A 4 8.73 -17.17 -40.94
CA ARG A 4 8.09 -17.80 -39.78
C ARG A 4 8.91 -17.59 -38.49
N ASN A 5 10.24 -17.60 -38.62
CA ASN A 5 11.15 -17.41 -37.48
C ASN A 5 11.20 -15.96 -37.00
N ILE A 6 10.96 -14.99 -37.89
CA ILE A 6 10.88 -13.56 -37.55
C ILE A 6 9.60 -13.27 -36.76
N ILE A 7 8.47 -13.88 -37.14
CA ILE A 7 7.21 -13.74 -36.40
C ILE A 7 7.34 -14.28 -34.97
N TYR A 8 7.98 -15.44 -34.78
CA TYR A 8 8.22 -15.98 -33.44
C TYR A 8 9.14 -15.08 -32.61
N ALA A 9 10.16 -14.46 -33.20
CA ALA A 9 11.04 -13.54 -32.49
C ALA A 9 10.32 -12.26 -32.05
N ILE A 10 9.43 -11.71 -32.89
CA ILE A 10 8.63 -10.51 -32.56
C ILE A 10 7.58 -10.83 -31.48
N LEU A 11 6.96 -12.02 -31.53
CA LEU A 11 6.01 -12.45 -30.51
C LEU A 11 6.72 -12.64 -29.15
N LEU A 12 7.94 -13.18 -29.16
CA LEU A 12 8.75 -13.37 -27.96
C LEU A 12 9.17 -12.03 -27.34
N THR A 13 9.61 -11.06 -28.14
CA THR A 13 9.99 -9.72 -27.63
C THR A 13 8.78 -8.94 -27.14
N ALA A 14 7.62 -9.06 -27.81
CA ALA A 14 6.36 -8.45 -27.35
C ALA A 14 5.93 -9.01 -25.98
N LEU A 15 6.05 -10.33 -25.78
CA LEU A 15 5.79 -10.97 -24.49
C LEU A 15 6.80 -10.53 -23.41
N MET A 16 8.08 -10.35 -23.74
CA MET A 16 9.06 -9.82 -22.78
C MET A 16 8.84 -8.35 -22.43
N SER A 17 8.33 -7.52 -23.34
CA SER A 17 7.93 -6.14 -23.03
C SER A 17 6.65 -6.02 -22.20
N SER A 18 5.82 -7.08 -22.13
CA SER A 18 4.71 -7.15 -21.17
C SER A 18 5.14 -7.61 -19.76
N CYS A 19 6.39 -8.02 -19.59
CA CYS A 19 6.92 -8.46 -18.29
C CYS A 19 7.42 -7.32 -17.39
N SER A 20 7.32 -6.05 -17.82
CA SER A 20 7.57 -4.90 -16.93
C SER A 20 6.49 -4.71 -15.86
N LEU A 21 5.33 -5.39 -15.99
CA LEU A 21 4.23 -5.40 -15.02
C LEU A 21 4.40 -6.41 -13.88
N VAL A 22 5.49 -7.19 -13.87
CA VAL A 22 5.79 -8.17 -12.81
C VAL A 22 7.08 -7.78 -12.09
N ILE A 23 7.14 -6.55 -11.57
CA ILE A 23 7.99 -6.31 -10.40
C ILE A 23 7.24 -6.92 -9.22
N SER A 24 7.48 -8.23 -9.06
CA SER A 24 7.10 -9.10 -7.94
C SER A 24 7.49 -8.45 -6.60
N GLY A 25 6.59 -7.64 -6.05
CA GLY A 25 6.55 -7.32 -4.62
C GLY A 25 5.54 -8.23 -3.92
N SER A 26 5.69 -8.41 -2.61
CA SER A 26 4.81 -9.24 -1.75
C SER A 26 3.34 -8.77 -1.67
N TYR A 27 2.89 -7.88 -2.57
CA TYR A 27 1.63 -7.12 -2.53
C TYR A 27 1.13 -6.77 -3.95
N PRO A 28 0.79 -7.77 -4.79
CA PRO A 28 0.52 -7.59 -6.23
C PRO A 28 -0.80 -6.87 -6.55
N TYR A 29 -1.71 -6.76 -5.58
CA TYR A 29 -3.00 -6.07 -5.77
C TYR A 29 -3.04 -4.71 -5.06
N ALA A 30 -1.98 -4.36 -4.33
CA ALA A 30 -1.94 -3.14 -3.57
C ALA A 30 -1.93 -1.91 -4.49
N GLN A 31 -2.57 -0.83 -4.06
CA GLN A 31 -2.46 0.48 -4.69
C GLN A 31 -1.20 1.17 -4.16
N ALA A 32 -0.25 1.43 -5.05
CA ALA A 32 0.96 2.16 -4.72
C ALA A 32 0.73 3.67 -4.78
N TYR A 33 1.30 4.38 -3.81
CA TYR A 33 1.42 5.83 -3.77
C TYR A 33 2.88 6.17 -3.49
N GLU A 34 3.51 6.85 -4.43
CA GLU A 34 4.89 7.29 -4.37
C GLU A 34 4.95 8.75 -3.88
N CYS A 35 5.96 9.07 -3.09
CA CYS A 35 6.24 10.43 -2.67
C CYS A 35 7.74 10.68 -2.67
N ASN A 36 8.13 11.91 -3.02
CA ASN A 36 9.52 12.29 -3.23
C ASN A 36 10.27 12.59 -1.92
N VAL A 37 10.19 11.66 -0.96
CA VAL A 37 10.87 11.71 0.34
C VAL A 37 11.51 10.35 0.63
N HIS A 38 12.44 10.31 1.59
CA HIS A 38 13.01 9.04 2.07
C HIS A 38 12.00 8.25 2.90
N VAL A 39 12.09 6.91 2.86
CA VAL A 39 11.26 5.99 3.67
C VAL A 39 11.30 6.34 5.16
N SER A 40 12.48 6.69 5.69
CA SER A 40 12.65 7.08 7.09
C SER A 40 11.87 8.35 7.44
N THR A 41 11.81 9.32 6.52
CA THR A 41 11.00 10.54 6.66
C THR A 41 9.52 10.21 6.61
N LEU A 42 9.09 9.38 5.65
CA LEU A 42 7.70 8.95 5.53
C LEU A 42 7.21 8.25 6.82
N VAL A 43 7.98 7.28 7.34
CA VAL A 43 7.63 6.55 8.56
C VAL A 43 7.51 7.49 9.76
N LYS A 44 8.41 8.48 9.90
CA LYS A 44 8.33 9.50 10.96
C LYS A 44 7.08 10.36 10.84
N LEU A 45 6.73 10.80 9.63
CA LEU A 45 5.53 11.61 9.40
C LEU A 45 4.25 10.81 9.70
N LEU A 46 4.19 9.54 9.29
CA LEU A 46 3.08 8.64 9.59
C LEU A 46 2.92 8.40 11.10
N ALA A 47 4.02 8.16 11.83
CA ALA A 47 3.96 8.02 13.29
C ALA A 47 3.45 9.30 13.98
N GLY A 48 3.72 10.47 13.40
CA GLY A 48 3.24 11.77 13.88
C GLY A 48 1.75 12.04 13.63
N LEU A 49 1.05 11.23 12.82
CA LEU A 49 -0.36 11.47 12.50
C LEU A 49 -1.29 11.36 13.71
N ASN A 50 -0.99 10.47 14.67
CA ASN A 50 -1.77 10.31 15.91
C ASN A 50 -1.89 11.64 16.69
N GLY A 51 -0.85 12.47 16.68
CA GLY A 51 -0.83 13.76 17.37
C GLY A 51 -1.59 14.87 16.61
N LYS A 52 -1.69 14.78 15.28
CA LYS A 52 -2.37 15.77 14.43
C LYS A 52 -3.85 15.46 14.25
N ASN A 53 -4.22 14.18 14.27
CA ASN A 53 -5.60 13.73 14.11
C ASN A 53 -5.94 12.69 15.18
N PRO A 54 -6.48 13.12 16.34
CA PRO A 54 -6.78 12.23 17.46
C PRO A 54 -7.80 11.13 17.13
N SER A 55 -8.58 11.29 16.04
CA SER A 55 -9.56 10.31 15.59
C SER A 55 -8.97 9.22 14.69
N LEU A 56 -7.74 9.41 14.21
CA LEU A 56 -7.00 8.44 13.42
C LEU A 56 -6.04 7.71 14.35
N GLU A 57 -6.23 6.40 14.51
CA GLU A 57 -5.26 5.56 15.23
C GLU A 57 -4.32 4.92 14.22
N VAL A 58 -3.02 5.17 14.37
CA VAL A 58 -1.95 4.65 13.53
C VAL A 58 -1.10 3.69 14.34
N TRP A 59 -0.97 2.46 13.83
CA TRP A 59 -0.04 1.47 14.36
C TRP A 59 1.00 1.14 13.29
N ILE A 60 2.28 1.36 13.61
CA ILE A 60 3.39 0.99 12.75
C ILE A 60 4.20 -0.09 13.45
N THR A 61 4.01 -1.34 13.06
CA THR A 61 4.79 -2.45 13.60
C THR A 61 6.16 -2.45 12.94
N ASN A 62 7.21 -2.75 13.72
CA ASN A 62 8.65 -2.69 13.40
C ASN A 62 9.37 -1.38 13.76
N GLN A 63 8.74 -0.51 14.58
CA GLN A 63 9.50 0.31 15.52
C GLN A 63 9.99 -0.61 16.65
N SER A 64 11.24 -0.47 17.11
CA SER A 64 11.87 -1.43 18.03
C SER A 64 11.20 -1.57 19.39
N ASP A 65 10.18 -0.78 19.70
CA ASP A 65 9.66 -0.65 21.05
C ASP A 65 8.20 -1.10 21.11
N SER A 66 8.03 -2.41 21.35
CA SER A 66 6.85 -3.05 21.94
C SER A 66 5.48 -2.89 21.28
N LEU A 67 4.97 -4.00 20.70
CA LEU A 67 3.73 -4.68 21.12
C LEU A 67 3.59 -5.96 20.30
N GLU A 68 3.63 -7.09 21.01
CA GLU A 68 3.27 -8.47 20.60
C GLU A 68 3.58 -8.88 19.15
N VAL A 69 4.80 -9.37 18.97
CA VAL A 69 5.29 -10.05 17.76
C VAL A 69 4.53 -11.37 17.55
N ILE A 70 3.44 -11.34 16.79
CA ILE A 70 2.77 -12.57 16.29
C ILE A 70 3.39 -13.08 14.99
N ASN A 71 4.38 -12.39 14.43
CA ASN A 71 5.15 -12.88 13.28
C ASN A 71 6.58 -12.36 13.36
N PRO A 72 7.63 -13.18 13.12
CA PRO A 72 9.01 -12.72 13.17
C PRO A 72 9.15 -11.45 12.34
N ALA A 73 9.75 -10.41 12.94
CA ALA A 73 9.85 -9.07 12.39
C ALA A 73 10.26 -9.13 10.91
N ASP A 74 9.35 -8.76 10.02
CA ASP A 74 9.63 -8.74 8.59
C ASP A 74 10.73 -7.71 8.35
N ILE A 75 11.92 -8.19 7.96
CA ILE A 75 13.08 -7.33 7.75
C ILE A 75 12.90 -6.42 6.53
N TYR A 76 11.95 -6.72 5.64
CA TYR A 76 11.78 -6.05 4.36
C TYR A 76 10.70 -4.98 4.37
N TYR A 77 9.73 -5.03 5.30
CA TYR A 77 8.59 -4.11 5.29
C TYR A 77 8.31 -3.47 6.64
N TYR A 78 7.90 -2.20 6.62
CA TYR A 78 7.10 -1.59 7.67
C TYR A 78 5.63 -1.90 7.42
N TYR A 79 4.93 -2.37 8.44
CA TYR A 79 3.49 -2.60 8.40
C TYR A 79 2.79 -1.43 9.08
N CYS A 80 1.90 -0.76 8.35
CA CYS A 80 1.20 0.43 8.82
C CYS A 80 -0.31 0.17 8.78
N ASP A 81 -0.92 0.10 9.95
CA ASP A 81 -2.37 -0.01 10.12
C ASP A 81 -2.93 1.36 10.50
N PHE A 82 -4.02 1.75 9.84
CA PHE A 82 -4.77 2.97 10.15
C PHE A 82 -6.20 2.60 10.48
N LYS A 83 -6.66 2.85 11.70
CA LYS A 83 -8.10 2.82 12.01
C LYS A 83 -8.68 4.18 11.66
N VAL A 84 -9.39 4.21 10.54
CA VAL A 84 -9.98 5.41 9.95
C VAL A 84 -11.47 5.44 10.27
N PRO A 85 -11.96 6.48 10.97
CA PRO A 85 -13.40 6.68 11.15
C PRO A 85 -14.06 7.02 9.81
N ILE A 86 -15.10 6.28 9.45
CA ILE A 86 -15.88 6.46 8.22
C ILE A 86 -17.15 7.27 8.51
N GLU A 87 -17.83 6.93 9.60
CA GLU A 87 -18.99 7.65 10.12
C GLU A 87 -18.85 7.86 11.64
N LYS A 88 -19.83 8.53 12.25
CA LYS A 88 -19.80 8.90 13.68
C LYS A 88 -19.52 7.71 14.62
N ASP A 89 -20.03 6.52 14.26
CA ASP A 89 -19.94 5.31 15.07
C ASP A 89 -19.32 4.12 14.29
N SER A 90 -18.61 4.38 13.19
CA SER A 90 -18.00 3.33 12.36
C SER A 90 -16.57 3.66 11.95
N ALA A 91 -15.72 2.63 11.92
CA ALA A 91 -14.34 2.75 11.49
C ALA A 91 -13.91 1.53 10.69
N VAL A 92 -12.89 1.71 9.87
CA VAL A 92 -12.26 0.66 9.07
C VAL A 92 -10.76 0.64 9.37
N ILE A 93 -10.18 -0.54 9.45
CA ILE A 93 -8.73 -0.71 9.49
C ILE A 93 -8.24 -0.75 8.05
N MET A 94 -7.36 0.18 7.68
CA MET A 94 -6.66 0.20 6.41
C MET A 94 -5.22 -0.27 6.62
N TYR A 95 -4.85 -1.36 5.96
CA TYR A 95 -3.54 -1.97 6.10
C TYR A 95 -2.67 -1.59 4.91
N CYS A 96 -1.48 -1.10 5.22
CA CYS A 96 -0.49 -0.62 4.27
C CYS A 96 0.89 -1.18 4.57
N VAL A 97 1.74 -1.19 3.53
CA VAL A 97 3.14 -1.56 3.68
C VAL A 97 4.08 -0.55 3.02
N ILE A 98 5.27 -0.42 3.60
CA ILE A 98 6.38 0.36 3.03
C ILE A 98 7.59 -0.55 2.97
N ASN A 99 8.19 -0.69 1.79
CA ASN A 99 9.40 -1.50 1.62
C ASN A 99 10.60 -0.74 2.19
N LYS A 100 11.33 -1.37 3.12
CA LYS A 100 12.51 -0.77 3.77
C LYS A 100 13.70 -0.64 2.83
N ASN A 101 13.80 -1.52 1.83
CA ASN A 101 14.94 -1.57 0.91
C ASN A 101 14.86 -0.51 -0.19
N ASN A 102 13.69 0.05 -0.45
CA ASN A 102 13.51 1.09 -1.46
C ASN A 102 13.48 2.45 -0.76
N GLU A 103 14.67 2.92 -0.34
CA GLU A 103 14.77 4.09 0.53
C GLU A 103 14.25 5.40 -0.10
N TYR A 104 14.28 5.52 -1.43
CA TYR A 104 13.82 6.70 -2.17
C TYR A 104 13.54 6.37 -3.66
N PRO A 105 12.48 6.93 -4.27
CA PRO A 105 11.38 7.63 -3.61
C PRO A 105 10.58 6.66 -2.72
N ALA A 106 10.00 7.17 -1.63
CA ALA A 106 9.26 6.33 -0.71
C ALA A 106 7.90 5.93 -1.31
N VAL A 107 7.56 4.65 -1.20
CA VAL A 107 6.29 4.11 -1.71
C VAL A 107 5.52 3.45 -0.57
N ILE A 108 4.33 3.97 -0.29
CA ILE A 108 3.33 3.31 0.55
C ILE A 108 2.35 2.52 -0.33
N ARG A 109 2.15 1.26 0.00
CA ARG A 109 1.22 0.37 -0.69
C ARG A 109 0.02 0.11 0.20
N PHE A 110 -1.13 0.63 -0.18
CA PHE A 110 -2.40 0.29 0.43
C PHE A 110 -2.80 -1.10 -0.08
N ASP A 111 -3.06 -2.08 0.80
CA ASP A 111 -3.25 -3.48 0.37
C ASP A 111 -4.64 -4.02 0.67
N ARG A 112 -5.16 -3.77 1.87
CA ARG A 112 -6.41 -4.37 2.33
C ARG A 112 -7.11 -3.52 3.38
N THR A 113 -8.40 -3.78 3.58
CA THR A 113 -9.19 -3.16 4.65
C THR A 113 -10.00 -4.18 5.42
N SER A 114 -10.38 -3.85 6.66
CA SER A 114 -11.30 -4.67 7.47
C SER A 114 -12.24 -3.81 8.34
N PRO A 115 -13.51 -4.23 8.54
CA PRO A 115 -14.43 -3.63 9.51
C PRO A 115 -14.05 -4.02 10.95
N LEU A 116 -13.01 -3.39 11.51
CA LEU A 116 -12.46 -3.55 12.88
C LEU A 116 -12.07 -4.98 13.34
N ASP A 117 -12.51 -6.03 12.65
CA ASP A 117 -12.16 -7.42 12.87
C ASP A 117 -11.03 -7.84 11.93
N ARG A 118 -9.80 -7.93 12.46
CA ARG A 118 -8.59 -8.30 11.70
C ARG A 118 -8.64 -9.69 11.04
N SER A 119 -9.66 -10.51 11.27
CA SER A 119 -9.85 -11.77 10.55
C SER A 119 -10.60 -11.62 9.21
N THR A 120 -11.23 -10.47 8.96
CA THR A 120 -12.16 -10.24 7.82
C THR A 120 -11.60 -9.30 6.76
N PHE A 121 -10.30 -9.37 6.49
CA PHE A 121 -9.68 -8.48 5.49
C PHE A 121 -10.17 -8.74 4.07
N LYS A 122 -10.50 -7.65 3.37
CA LYS A 122 -10.74 -7.60 1.94
C LYS A 122 -9.59 -6.89 1.24
N LYS A 123 -9.03 -7.49 0.19
CA LYS A 123 -7.94 -6.89 -0.58
C LYS A 123 -8.47 -5.88 -1.58
N ILE A 124 -7.76 -4.77 -1.74
CA ILE A 124 -8.12 -3.80 -2.76
C ILE A 124 -7.70 -4.32 -4.15
N ASN A 125 -8.34 -3.82 -5.20
CA ASN A 125 -8.13 -4.30 -6.59
C ASN A 125 -8.35 -5.81 -6.79
N THR A 126 -9.09 -6.47 -5.91
CA THR A 126 -9.53 -7.85 -6.10
C THR A 126 -11.05 -7.91 -6.22
N LYS A 127 -11.59 -9.11 -6.44
CA LYS A 127 -13.03 -9.38 -6.42
C LYS A 127 -13.69 -9.19 -5.05
N ASP A 128 -12.92 -8.91 -4.00
CA ASP A 128 -13.47 -8.68 -2.65
C ASP A 128 -14.28 -7.38 -2.56
N PHE A 129 -14.07 -6.48 -3.54
CA PHE A 129 -14.78 -5.23 -3.74
C PHE A 129 -15.36 -5.12 -5.15
N THR A 130 -16.51 -4.48 -5.25
CA THR A 130 -16.97 -3.87 -6.50
C THR A 130 -16.05 -2.71 -6.89
N GLY A 131 -16.11 -2.28 -8.15
CA GLY A 131 -15.32 -1.12 -8.62
C GLY A 131 -15.61 0.16 -7.83
N GLU A 132 -16.87 0.37 -7.44
CA GLU A 132 -17.31 1.52 -6.64
C GLU A 132 -16.75 1.47 -5.21
N GLU A 133 -16.89 0.33 -4.52
CA GLU A 133 -16.36 0.16 -3.17
C GLU A 133 -14.83 0.31 -3.14
N ASN A 134 -14.14 -0.28 -4.12
CA ASN A 134 -12.68 -0.16 -4.25
C ASN A 134 -12.27 1.32 -4.45
N GLY A 135 -12.98 2.04 -5.31
CA GLY A 135 -12.77 3.48 -5.50
C GLY A 135 -13.05 4.29 -4.24
N ALA A 136 -14.10 3.95 -3.49
CA ALA A 136 -14.43 4.60 -2.22
C ALA A 136 -13.32 4.40 -1.18
N MET A 137 -12.82 3.18 -0.99
CA MET A 137 -11.74 2.90 -0.04
C MET A 137 -10.45 3.64 -0.39
N LYS A 138 -10.07 3.71 -1.67
CA LYS A 138 -8.89 4.47 -2.11
C LYS A 138 -9.05 5.96 -1.83
N ARG A 139 -10.21 6.56 -2.14
CA ARG A 139 -10.48 7.98 -1.84
C ARG A 139 -10.42 8.28 -0.35
N ILE A 140 -10.93 7.38 0.50
CA ILE A 140 -10.83 7.54 1.95
C ILE A 140 -9.35 7.53 2.37
N PHE A 141 -8.57 6.58 1.86
CA PHE A 141 -7.13 6.52 2.13
C PHE A 141 -6.39 7.80 1.70
N GLU A 142 -6.61 8.23 0.46
CA GLU A 142 -6.03 9.46 -0.11
C GLU A 142 -6.41 10.70 0.75
N ASN A 143 -7.68 10.87 1.10
CA ASN A 143 -8.16 12.06 1.80
C ASN A 143 -7.84 12.08 3.30
N LYS A 144 -7.89 10.93 3.97
CA LYS A 144 -7.75 10.87 5.44
C LYS A 144 -6.31 10.65 5.87
N ILE A 145 -5.49 9.99 5.05
CA ILE A 145 -4.12 9.62 5.41
C ILE A 145 -3.11 10.41 4.58
N LEU A 146 -3.16 10.31 3.24
CA LEU A 146 -2.12 10.92 2.39
C LEU A 146 -2.14 12.45 2.45
N GLN A 147 -3.31 13.07 2.32
CA GLN A 147 -3.45 14.54 2.42
C GLN A 147 -3.08 15.08 3.81
N SER A 148 -3.15 14.27 4.87
CA SER A 148 -2.78 14.69 6.24
C SER A 148 -1.26 14.86 6.43
N LEU A 149 -0.45 14.37 5.48
CA LEU A 149 1.01 14.38 5.59
C LEU A 149 1.67 15.61 4.95
N ASP A 150 0.91 16.44 4.22
CA ASP A 150 1.41 17.63 3.52
C ASP A 150 2.62 17.33 2.60
N ILE A 151 2.47 16.29 1.78
CA ILE A 151 3.45 15.84 0.79
C ILE A 151 2.72 15.62 -0.54
N ASP A 152 3.41 15.85 -1.66
CA ASP A 152 2.90 15.50 -2.99
C ASP A 152 2.98 13.99 -3.25
N TRP A 153 1.88 13.44 -3.74
CA TRP A 153 1.73 12.00 -3.99
C TRP A 153 1.48 11.72 -5.47
N GLU A 154 2.22 10.77 -6.01
CA GLU A 154 1.94 10.18 -7.33
C GLU A 154 1.32 8.79 -7.15
N ARG A 155 0.18 8.57 -7.81
CA ARG A 155 -0.49 7.27 -7.79
C ARG A 155 0.06 6.39 -8.90
N SER A 156 0.70 5.28 -8.54
CA SER A 156 1.26 4.32 -9.49
C SER A 156 0.33 3.12 -9.65
N ASN A 157 0.12 2.66 -10.89
CA ASN A 157 -0.72 1.50 -11.20
C ASN A 157 0.06 0.19 -11.21
#